data_AF-A0A5J4L609-F1
#
_entry.id   AF-A0A5J4L609-F1
#
_cell.length_a   1.000
_cell.length_b   1.000
_cell.length_c   1.000
_cell.angle_alpha   90.00
_cell.angle_beta   90.00
_cell.angle_gamma   90.00
#
_symmetry.space_group_name_H-M   'P 1'
#
loop_
_entity.id
_entity.type
_entity.pdbx_description
1 polymer ?
#
loop_
_entity_poly.entity_id
_entity_poly.type
_entity_poly.pdbx_seq_one_letter_code
_entity_poly.pdbx_strand_id
1 'polypeptide(L)'
;MTEALTRRLVTAVHEDEVDRAEALLRQGASPSAPDPDGDTPLYLAAVSGRTEMVRLLLEAGAAPDAESRGGPGSEGLPLCAAASWDHWEVVRELLAHGADPDRREDDGTSFTPLMWAAAGGHHRTARLLLEAHADPDADQGGRTPLMAAAERGSIAVVRALLRHGADPRRTDPEGRTAASIARAKCGKDLADELRERARSAPAGRCEVLRSPRPEGTELIEVTVSAPDGTAGATWQAETGHAAIVALLREHPRD
;
A
#
# COMPACT_ATOMS: atom_id res chain seq x y z
N MET A 1 36.32 11.77 -18.33
CA MET A 1 35.30 12.77 -18.70
C MET A 1 33.91 12.29 -18.31
N THR A 2 33.54 11.06 -18.68
CA THR A 2 32.24 10.43 -18.38
C THR A 2 31.92 10.36 -16.88
N GLU A 3 32.86 9.95 -16.03
CA GLU A 3 32.63 9.87 -14.57
C GLU A 3 32.30 11.24 -13.92
N ALA A 4 32.97 12.31 -14.37
CA ALA A 4 32.69 13.66 -13.87
C ALA A 4 31.32 14.17 -14.34
N LEU A 5 30.87 13.78 -15.54
CA LEU A 5 29.53 14.10 -16.03
C LEU A 5 28.46 13.31 -15.28
N THR A 6 28.69 12.04 -14.98
CA THR A 6 27.80 11.21 -14.16
C THR A 6 27.58 11.80 -12.77
N ARG A 7 28.66 12.17 -12.06
CA ARG A 7 28.51 12.78 -10.73
C ARG A 7 27.70 14.08 -10.78
N ARG A 8 27.94 14.92 -11.80
CA ARG A 8 27.18 16.16 -12.00
C ARG A 8 25.71 15.89 -12.32
N LEU A 9 25.41 14.81 -13.05
CA LEU A 9 24.03 14.40 -13.35
C LEU A 9 23.33 13.96 -12.07
N VAL A 10 23.97 13.12 -11.26
CA VAL A 10 23.43 12.68 -9.96
C VAL A 10 23.16 13.87 -9.04
N THR A 11 24.08 14.86 -8.97
CA THR A 11 23.83 16.09 -8.21
C THR A 11 22.60 16.84 -8.73
N ALA A 12 22.46 17.02 -10.05
CA ALA A 12 21.28 17.66 -10.64
C ALA A 12 19.99 16.87 -10.32
N VAL A 13 20.06 15.54 -10.31
CA VAL A 13 18.96 14.66 -9.90
C VAL A 13 18.60 14.84 -8.44
N HIS A 14 19.55 15.05 -7.52
CA HIS A 14 19.28 15.37 -6.11
C HIS A 14 18.77 16.79 -5.87
N GLU A 15 19.15 17.75 -6.72
CA GLU A 15 18.73 19.15 -6.65
C GLU A 15 17.44 19.44 -7.43
N ASP A 16 16.96 18.47 -8.22
CA ASP A 16 15.77 18.54 -9.10
C ASP A 16 15.94 19.56 -10.25
N GLU A 17 17.18 19.74 -10.69
CA GLU A 17 17.51 20.67 -11.76
C GLU A 17 17.35 19.98 -13.12
N VAL A 18 16.10 19.82 -13.56
CA VAL A 18 15.72 19.12 -14.81
C VAL A 18 16.49 19.66 -16.02
N ASP A 19 16.55 20.98 -16.21
CA ASP A 19 17.26 21.61 -17.33
C ASP A 19 18.76 21.28 -17.34
N ARG A 20 19.37 21.24 -16.14
CA ARG A 20 20.79 20.91 -15.99
C ARG A 20 21.02 19.44 -16.24
N ALA A 21 20.15 18.56 -15.74
CA ALA A 21 20.21 17.13 -16.01
C ALA A 21 20.11 16.87 -17.53
N GLU A 22 19.17 17.52 -18.20
CA GLU A 22 18.98 17.40 -19.65
C GLU A 22 20.23 17.87 -20.43
N ALA A 23 20.80 19.02 -20.06
CA ALA A 23 22.04 19.51 -20.66
C ALA A 23 23.22 18.53 -20.46
N LEU A 24 23.33 17.89 -19.29
CA LEU A 24 24.36 16.90 -18.99
C LEU A 24 24.19 15.61 -19.80
N LEU A 25 22.94 15.13 -19.93
CA LEU A 25 22.61 13.98 -20.77
C LEU A 25 22.98 14.21 -22.24
N ARG A 26 22.67 15.41 -22.78
CA ARG A 26 23.10 15.81 -24.14
C ARG A 26 24.62 15.87 -24.30
N GLN A 27 25.37 16.13 -23.23
CA GLN A 27 26.83 16.12 -23.21
C GLN A 27 27.43 14.71 -23.09
N GLY A 28 26.60 13.67 -23.03
CA GLY A 28 27.01 12.27 -22.93
C GLY A 28 27.16 11.76 -21.49
N ALA A 29 26.53 12.40 -20.49
CA ALA A 29 26.33 11.77 -19.19
C ALA A 29 25.49 10.49 -19.37
N SER A 30 25.87 9.41 -18.68
CA SER A 30 25.07 8.18 -18.74
C SER A 30 23.87 8.29 -17.80
N PRO A 31 22.63 8.05 -18.27
CA PRO A 31 21.43 8.10 -17.45
C PRO A 31 21.33 6.93 -16.44
N SER A 32 22.14 5.88 -16.64
CA SER A 32 22.11 4.65 -15.84
C SER A 32 23.35 4.46 -14.97
N ALA A 33 24.35 5.34 -15.09
CA ALA A 33 25.59 5.17 -14.33
C ALA A 33 25.34 5.54 -12.86
N PRO A 34 25.65 4.63 -11.91
CA PRO A 34 25.41 4.87 -10.50
C PRO A 34 26.36 5.92 -9.93
N ASP A 35 25.96 6.48 -8.79
CA ASP A 35 26.79 7.35 -7.97
C ASP A 35 27.84 6.55 -7.15
N PRO A 36 28.69 7.21 -6.34
CA PRO A 36 29.68 6.52 -5.52
C PRO A 36 29.10 5.57 -4.46
N ASP A 37 27.86 5.78 -4.04
CA ASP A 37 27.17 4.92 -3.08
C ASP A 37 26.53 3.71 -3.76
N GLY A 38 26.46 3.72 -5.09
CA GLY A 38 25.93 2.64 -5.92
C GLY A 38 24.51 2.92 -6.43
N ASP A 39 24.01 4.13 -6.21
CA ASP A 39 22.64 4.48 -6.54
C ASP A 39 22.48 5.00 -7.96
N THR A 40 21.47 4.47 -8.68
CA THR A 40 21.20 4.94 -10.05
C THR A 40 20.42 6.26 -10.05
N PRO A 41 20.65 7.16 -11.03
CA PRO A 41 19.88 8.39 -11.18
C PRO A 41 18.36 8.16 -11.19
N LEU A 42 17.91 7.12 -11.88
CA LEU A 42 16.49 6.77 -11.98
C LEU A 42 15.91 6.35 -10.64
N TYR A 43 16.63 5.53 -9.86
CA TYR A 43 16.21 5.14 -8.52
C TYR A 43 16.09 6.34 -7.58
N LEU A 44 17.10 7.22 -7.56
CA LEU A 44 17.09 8.43 -6.73
C LEU A 44 15.92 9.38 -7.06
N ALA A 45 15.63 9.55 -8.35
CA ALA A 45 14.49 10.33 -8.81
C ALA A 45 13.15 9.68 -8.38
N ALA A 46 13.06 8.35 -8.45
CA ALA A 46 11.87 7.59 -8.07
C ALA A 46 11.61 7.62 -6.56
N VAL A 47 12.63 7.42 -5.72
CA VAL A 47 12.55 7.58 -4.25
C VAL A 47 12.02 8.98 -3.89
N SER A 48 12.48 10.00 -4.61
CA SER A 48 12.12 11.39 -4.36
C SER A 48 10.79 11.84 -4.99
N GLY A 49 10.12 11.00 -5.78
CA GLY A 49 8.86 11.36 -6.44
C GLY A 49 8.99 12.36 -7.60
N ARG A 50 10.20 12.53 -8.15
CA ARG A 50 10.50 13.56 -9.18
C ARG A 50 10.06 13.09 -10.56
N THR A 51 8.76 13.21 -10.83
CA THR A 51 8.11 12.66 -12.05
C THR A 51 8.75 13.16 -13.34
N GLU A 52 9.03 14.45 -13.46
CA GLU A 52 9.65 15.02 -14.66
C GLU A 52 11.08 14.53 -14.87
N MET A 53 11.86 14.46 -13.79
CA MET A 53 13.22 13.89 -13.82
C MET A 53 13.21 12.40 -14.21
N VAL A 54 12.26 11.62 -13.68
CA VAL A 54 12.08 10.21 -14.04
C VAL A 54 11.81 10.07 -15.54
N ARG A 55 10.87 10.85 -16.07
CA ARG A 55 10.55 10.84 -17.51
C ARG A 55 11.78 11.20 -18.34
N LEU A 56 12.49 12.27 -17.98
CA LEU A 56 13.71 12.70 -18.69
C LEU A 56 14.77 11.59 -18.73
N LEU A 57 15.01 10.91 -17.60
CA LEU A 57 16.00 9.83 -17.52
C LEU A 57 15.60 8.62 -18.36
N LEU A 58 14.31 8.24 -18.34
CA LEU A 58 13.76 7.16 -19.17
C LEU A 58 13.85 7.48 -20.66
N GLU A 59 13.48 8.69 -21.07
CA GLU A 59 13.59 9.17 -22.45
C GLU A 59 15.05 9.23 -22.93
N ALA A 60 15.99 9.49 -22.02
CA ALA A 60 17.42 9.44 -22.30
C ALA A 60 17.99 8.00 -22.35
N GLY A 61 17.18 6.98 -22.09
CA GLY A 61 17.55 5.57 -22.21
C GLY A 61 17.96 4.89 -20.90
N ALA A 62 17.60 5.44 -19.74
CA ALA A 62 17.67 4.68 -18.48
C ALA A 62 16.80 3.42 -18.59
N ALA A 63 17.31 2.28 -18.15
CA ALA A 63 16.49 1.07 -18.07
C ALA A 63 15.52 1.21 -16.89
N PRO A 64 14.20 0.99 -17.08
CA PRO A 64 13.19 1.20 -16.04
C PRO A 64 13.38 0.29 -14.81
N ASP A 65 13.89 -0.92 -15.03
CA ASP A 65 14.19 -1.91 -13.99
C ASP A 65 15.69 -1.94 -13.63
N ALA A 66 16.42 -0.84 -13.88
CA ALA A 66 17.80 -0.74 -13.45
C ALA A 66 17.88 -0.81 -11.92
N GLU A 67 18.45 -1.89 -11.43
CA GLU A 67 18.67 -2.08 -10.00
C GLU A 67 19.71 -1.08 -9.49
N SER A 68 19.31 -0.29 -8.49
CA SER A 68 20.21 0.48 -7.67
C SER A 68 20.94 -0.50 -6.76
N ARG A 69 22.27 -0.59 -6.84
CA ARG A 69 23.05 -1.51 -6.01
C ARG A 69 23.92 -0.66 -5.11
N GLY A 70 23.29 -0.12 -4.08
CA GLY A 70 23.95 0.70 -3.07
C GLY A 70 24.98 -0.09 -2.26
N GLY A 71 25.23 0.34 -1.02
CA GLY A 71 25.86 -0.52 -0.02
C GLY A 71 25.09 -1.83 0.21
N PRO A 72 25.70 -2.86 0.84
CA PRO A 72 25.03 -4.14 1.09
C PRO A 72 23.67 -3.95 1.77
N GLY A 73 22.59 -4.46 1.16
CA GLY A 73 21.21 -4.32 1.66
C GLY A 73 20.48 -3.04 1.24
N SER A 74 21.01 -2.30 0.26
CA SER A 74 20.35 -1.12 -0.37
C SER A 74 20.08 -1.37 -1.85
N GLU A 75 19.77 -2.63 -2.21
CA GLU A 75 19.41 -3.03 -3.56
C GLU A 75 17.97 -2.60 -3.86
N GLY A 76 17.79 -1.57 -4.68
CA GLY A 76 16.48 -0.93 -4.85
C GLY A 76 16.02 -0.91 -6.31
N LEU A 77 14.74 -1.17 -6.53
CA LEU A 77 14.11 -1.00 -7.84
C LEU A 77 13.34 0.32 -7.90
N PRO A 78 13.45 1.12 -8.98
CA PRO A 78 12.71 2.38 -9.10
C PRO A 78 11.21 2.23 -8.88
N LEU A 79 10.61 1.15 -9.40
CA LEU A 79 9.18 0.90 -9.27
C LEU A 79 8.77 0.52 -7.83
N CYS A 80 9.59 -0.27 -7.12
CA CYS A 80 9.36 -0.59 -5.71
C CYS A 80 9.52 0.64 -4.80
N ALA A 81 10.54 1.47 -5.05
CA ALA A 81 10.72 2.73 -4.36
C ALA A 81 9.52 3.66 -4.55
N ALA A 82 9.11 3.91 -5.79
CA ALA A 82 7.93 4.75 -6.07
C ALA A 82 6.66 4.17 -5.42
N ALA A 83 6.53 2.84 -5.40
CA ALA A 83 5.39 2.16 -4.81
C ALA A 83 5.35 2.23 -3.28
N SER A 84 6.49 2.18 -2.59
CA SER A 84 6.55 2.27 -1.13
C SER A 84 6.22 3.67 -0.60
N TRP A 85 6.53 4.72 -1.37
CA TRP A 85 6.32 6.13 -1.00
C TRP A 85 5.03 6.76 -1.58
N ASP A 86 4.18 6.00 -2.29
CA ASP A 86 2.95 6.47 -2.95
C ASP A 86 3.15 7.51 -4.07
N HIS A 87 4.30 7.46 -4.76
CA HIS A 87 4.57 8.32 -5.91
C HIS A 87 3.88 7.78 -7.16
N TRP A 88 2.55 7.80 -7.18
CA TRP A 88 1.75 7.16 -8.22
C TRP A 88 1.99 7.73 -9.63
N GLU A 89 2.36 9.02 -9.77
CA GLU A 89 2.77 9.59 -11.05
C GLU A 89 4.07 8.94 -11.56
N VAL A 90 5.06 8.74 -10.69
CA VAL A 90 6.30 8.05 -11.03
C VAL A 90 6.03 6.60 -11.42
N VAL A 91 5.19 5.89 -10.66
CA VAL A 91 4.75 4.52 -10.98
C VAL A 91 4.16 4.47 -12.39
N ARG A 92 3.30 5.43 -12.74
CA ARG A 92 2.72 5.50 -14.08
C ARG A 92 3.78 5.70 -15.17
N GLU A 93 4.75 6.60 -14.97
CA GLU A 93 5.80 6.83 -15.97
C GLU A 93 6.72 5.61 -16.14
N LEU A 94 7.09 4.94 -15.05
CA LEU A 94 7.91 3.71 -15.07
C LEU A 94 7.20 2.58 -15.81
N LEU A 95 5.92 2.31 -15.49
CA LEU A 95 5.12 1.30 -16.18
C LEU A 95 4.94 1.63 -17.67
N ALA A 96 4.72 2.91 -18.01
CA ALA A 96 4.61 3.36 -19.40
C ALA A 96 5.89 3.14 -20.22
N HIS A 97 7.05 3.10 -19.56
CA HIS A 97 8.35 2.80 -20.18
C HIS A 97 8.75 1.31 -20.03
N GLY A 98 7.83 0.45 -19.62
CA GLY A 98 8.03 -1.00 -19.63
C GLY A 98 8.70 -1.58 -18.39
N ALA A 99 8.64 -0.89 -17.24
CA ALA A 99 8.98 -1.50 -15.96
C ALA A 99 8.14 -2.77 -15.70
N ASP A 100 8.77 -3.85 -15.26
CA ASP A 100 8.07 -5.08 -14.91
C ASP A 100 7.33 -4.91 -13.56
N PRO A 101 5.98 -4.97 -13.53
CA PRO A 101 5.19 -4.75 -12.33
C PRO A 101 5.38 -5.81 -11.24
N ASP A 102 5.93 -6.99 -11.59
CA ASP A 102 6.17 -8.11 -10.68
C ASP A 102 7.65 -8.33 -10.35
N ARG A 103 8.53 -7.42 -10.81
CA ARG A 103 9.94 -7.49 -10.49
C ARG A 103 10.15 -7.38 -8.98
N ARG A 104 10.99 -8.26 -8.44
CA ARG A 104 11.30 -8.33 -7.02
C ARG A 104 12.64 -7.67 -6.73
N GLU A 105 12.72 -7.00 -5.60
CA GLU A 105 13.99 -6.50 -5.05
C GLU A 105 14.87 -7.66 -4.58
N ASP A 106 16.18 -7.57 -4.78
CA ASP A 106 17.12 -8.56 -4.27
C ASP A 106 17.73 -8.17 -2.90
N ASP A 107 17.19 -7.13 -2.23
CA ASP A 107 17.60 -6.60 -0.92
C ASP A 107 17.38 -7.52 0.29
N GLY A 108 17.01 -8.78 0.04
CA GLY A 108 16.64 -9.76 1.05
C GLY A 108 15.16 -9.72 1.47
N THR A 109 14.38 -8.69 1.09
CA THR A 109 12.92 -8.71 1.27
C THR A 109 12.23 -9.47 0.15
N SER A 110 12.68 -9.32 -1.11
CA SER A 110 12.04 -9.87 -2.31
C SER A 110 10.57 -9.50 -2.48
N PHE A 111 10.22 -8.29 -2.06
CA PHE A 111 8.88 -7.74 -2.25
C PHE A 111 8.68 -7.26 -3.68
N THR A 112 7.45 -7.38 -4.18
CA THR A 112 7.02 -6.73 -5.42
C THR A 112 6.52 -5.30 -5.13
N PRO A 113 6.45 -4.41 -6.13
CA PRO A 113 5.87 -3.08 -5.98
C PRO A 113 4.45 -3.11 -5.37
N LEU A 114 3.65 -4.10 -5.75
CA LEU A 114 2.28 -4.23 -5.24
C LEU A 114 2.25 -4.58 -3.74
N MET A 115 3.20 -5.37 -3.24
CA MET A 115 3.32 -5.66 -1.82
C MET A 115 3.69 -4.41 -1.01
N TRP A 116 4.59 -3.59 -1.52
CA TRP A 116 4.94 -2.28 -0.93
C TRP A 116 3.74 -1.34 -0.88
N ALA A 117 3.03 -1.17 -2.01
CA ALA A 117 1.83 -0.34 -2.08
C ALA A 117 0.74 -0.83 -1.11
N ALA A 118 0.57 -2.15 -0.98
CA ALA A 118 -0.40 -2.74 -0.07
C ALA A 118 -0.05 -2.54 1.41
N ALA A 119 1.22 -2.72 1.79
CA ALA A 119 1.70 -2.44 3.15
C ALA A 119 1.59 -0.95 3.52
N GLY A 120 1.81 -0.07 2.53
CA GLY A 120 1.60 1.38 2.63
C GLY A 120 0.12 1.79 2.71
N GLY A 121 -0.79 0.94 2.24
CA GLY A 121 -2.22 1.28 2.10
C GLY A 121 -2.51 2.21 0.92
N HIS A 122 -1.58 2.30 -0.03
CA HIS A 122 -1.49 3.25 -1.12
C HIS A 122 -2.44 2.88 -2.26
N HIS A 123 -3.71 3.27 -2.12
CA HIS A 123 -4.78 2.83 -3.01
C HIS A 123 -4.53 3.14 -4.49
N ARG A 124 -4.11 4.37 -4.79
CA ARG A 124 -3.94 4.81 -6.18
C ARG A 124 -2.80 4.06 -6.86
N THR A 125 -1.69 3.92 -6.15
CA THR A 125 -0.53 3.16 -6.61
C THR A 125 -0.86 1.66 -6.80
N ALA A 126 -1.49 1.02 -5.81
CA ALA A 126 -1.91 -0.38 -5.93
C ALA A 126 -2.85 -0.61 -7.12
N ARG A 127 -3.77 0.33 -7.38
CA ARG A 127 -4.66 0.26 -8.54
C ARG A 127 -3.90 0.34 -9.87
N LEU A 128 -2.94 1.25 -10.01
CA LEU A 128 -2.14 1.37 -11.23
C LEU A 128 -1.34 0.09 -11.51
N LEU A 129 -0.72 -0.49 -10.48
CA LEU A 129 0.02 -1.75 -10.61
C LEU A 129 -0.89 -2.91 -11.04
N LEU A 130 -2.08 -3.02 -10.45
CA LEU A 130 -3.08 -4.03 -10.83
C LEU A 130 -3.65 -3.83 -12.24
N GLU A 131 -3.84 -2.57 -12.67
CA GLU A 131 -4.22 -2.24 -14.05
C GLU A 131 -3.11 -2.57 -15.04
N ALA A 132 -1.85 -2.54 -14.60
CA ALA A 132 -0.68 -3.00 -15.35
C ALA A 132 -0.41 -4.51 -15.22
N HIS A 133 -1.36 -5.29 -14.73
CA HIS A 133 -1.29 -6.76 -14.60
C HIS A 133 -0.28 -7.30 -13.57
N ALA A 134 0.07 -6.52 -12.55
CA ALA A 134 0.77 -7.07 -11.38
C ALA A 134 0.00 -8.26 -10.77
N ASP A 135 0.71 -9.29 -10.34
CA ASP A 135 0.13 -10.47 -9.70
C ASP A 135 -0.54 -10.11 -8.36
N PRO A 136 -1.88 -10.14 -8.26
CA PRO A 136 -2.59 -9.82 -7.02
C PRO A 136 -2.31 -10.83 -5.90
N ASP A 137 -1.82 -12.02 -6.24
CA ASP A 137 -1.41 -13.10 -5.35
C ASP A 137 0.12 -13.26 -5.32
N ALA A 138 0.89 -12.20 -5.61
CA ALA A 138 2.33 -12.22 -5.40
C ALA A 138 2.64 -12.73 -3.99
N ASP A 139 3.52 -13.73 -3.90
CA ASP A 139 3.91 -14.33 -2.63
C ASP A 139 5.36 -13.99 -2.31
N GLN A 140 5.60 -13.67 -1.04
CA GLN A 140 6.94 -13.74 -0.50
C GLN A 140 6.90 -14.27 0.93
N GLY A 141 7.50 -15.44 1.13
CA GLY A 141 7.50 -16.15 2.41
C GLY A 141 6.09 -16.43 2.95
N GLY A 142 5.10 -16.67 2.08
CA GLY A 142 3.69 -16.84 2.48
C GLY A 142 2.93 -15.54 2.72
N ARG A 143 3.58 -14.38 2.66
CA ARG A 143 2.91 -13.07 2.77
C ARG A 143 2.41 -12.63 1.41
N THR A 144 1.17 -12.14 1.34
CA THR A 144 0.52 -11.66 0.10
C THR A 144 0.17 -10.17 0.18
N PRO A 145 -0.02 -9.47 -0.96
CA PRO A 145 -0.54 -8.11 -0.96
C PRO A 145 -1.85 -7.97 -0.18
N LEU A 146 -2.76 -8.95 -0.29
CA LEU A 146 -4.03 -8.93 0.43
C LEU A 146 -3.85 -9.01 1.94
N MET A 147 -2.91 -9.82 2.42
CA MET A 147 -2.55 -9.87 3.84
C MET A 147 -1.92 -8.56 4.32
N ALA A 148 -1.03 -7.96 3.52
CA ALA A 148 -0.41 -6.68 3.84
C ALA A 148 -1.45 -5.54 3.93
N ALA A 149 -2.38 -5.47 2.98
CA ALA A 149 -3.47 -4.50 2.99
C ALA A 149 -4.44 -4.71 4.17
N ALA A 150 -4.71 -5.98 4.53
CA ALA A 150 -5.53 -6.34 5.68
C ALA A 150 -4.85 -6.01 7.01
N GLU A 151 -3.54 -6.20 7.12
CA GLU A 151 -2.75 -5.77 8.28
C GLU A 151 -2.71 -4.24 8.43
N ARG A 152 -2.65 -3.53 7.30
CA ARG A 152 -2.68 -2.06 7.28
C ARG A 152 -4.08 -1.47 7.53
N GLY A 153 -5.14 -2.26 7.31
CA GLY A 153 -6.53 -1.80 7.44
C GLY A 153 -7.05 -0.98 6.26
N SER A 154 -6.42 -1.07 5.09
CA SER A 154 -6.80 -0.29 3.91
C SER A 154 -7.94 -0.94 3.13
N ILE A 155 -9.19 -0.54 3.42
CA ILE A 155 -10.39 -1.04 2.70
C ILE A 155 -10.22 -0.86 1.19
N ALA A 156 -9.70 0.29 0.76
CA ALA A 156 -9.62 0.65 -0.65
C ALA A 156 -8.66 -0.27 -1.42
N VAL A 157 -7.51 -0.63 -0.82
CA VAL A 157 -6.57 -1.59 -1.41
C VAL A 157 -7.15 -3.01 -1.39
N VAL A 158 -7.73 -3.45 -0.27
CA VAL A 158 -8.38 -4.77 -0.18
C VAL A 158 -9.44 -4.93 -1.29
N ARG A 159 -10.31 -3.94 -1.48
CA ARG A 159 -11.30 -3.94 -2.57
C ARG A 159 -10.65 -4.01 -3.95
N ALA A 160 -9.55 -3.31 -4.17
CA ALA A 160 -8.85 -3.35 -5.45
C ALA A 160 -8.27 -4.75 -5.72
N LEU A 161 -7.57 -5.33 -4.75
CA LEU A 161 -6.99 -6.67 -4.86
C LEU A 161 -8.04 -7.76 -5.13
N LEU A 162 -9.17 -7.74 -4.40
CA LEU A 162 -10.26 -8.70 -4.62
C LEU A 162 -10.91 -8.55 -6.00
N ARG A 163 -11.11 -7.32 -6.49
CA ARG A 163 -11.63 -7.08 -7.85
C ARG A 163 -10.71 -7.61 -8.93
N HIS A 164 -9.40 -7.60 -8.69
CA HIS A 164 -8.40 -8.11 -9.63
C HIS A 164 -8.05 -9.59 -9.39
N GLY A 165 -8.74 -10.27 -8.47
CA GLY A 165 -8.71 -11.73 -8.37
C GLY A 165 -7.84 -12.34 -7.28
N ALA A 166 -7.32 -11.55 -6.32
CA ALA A 166 -6.58 -12.08 -5.17
C ALA A 166 -7.38 -13.15 -4.41
N ASP A 167 -6.75 -14.27 -4.03
CA ASP A 167 -7.40 -15.34 -3.26
C ASP A 167 -7.39 -15.03 -1.74
N PRO A 168 -8.55 -14.76 -1.11
CA PRO A 168 -8.63 -14.44 0.32
C PRO A 168 -8.36 -15.63 1.25
N ARG A 169 -8.24 -16.85 0.71
CA ARG A 169 -8.03 -18.09 1.47
C ARG A 169 -6.55 -18.43 1.65
N ARG A 170 -5.63 -17.71 0.98
CA ARG A 170 -4.20 -17.91 1.18
C ARG A 170 -3.83 -17.70 2.64
N THR A 171 -2.85 -18.47 3.09
CA THR A 171 -2.34 -18.44 4.46
C THR A 171 -0.85 -18.16 4.49
N ASP A 172 -0.42 -17.38 5.48
CA ASP A 172 0.99 -17.22 5.80
C ASP A 172 1.56 -18.49 6.47
N PRO A 173 2.86 -18.54 6.82
CA PRO A 173 3.47 -19.70 7.47
C PRO A 173 2.85 -20.06 8.84
N GLU A 174 2.18 -19.11 9.50
CA GLU A 174 1.45 -19.34 10.75
C GLU A 174 0.01 -19.83 10.51
N GLY A 175 -0.38 -20.08 9.26
CA GLY A 175 -1.73 -20.52 8.90
C GLY A 175 -2.77 -19.39 8.94
N ARG A 176 -2.35 -18.12 8.99
CA ARG A 176 -3.25 -16.98 9.09
C ARG A 176 -3.68 -16.51 7.71
N THR A 177 -4.99 -16.39 7.51
CA THR A 177 -5.57 -15.71 6.34
C THR A 177 -5.60 -14.20 6.53
N ALA A 178 -5.78 -13.45 5.44
CA ALA A 178 -5.98 -12.00 5.49
C ALA A 178 -7.12 -11.59 6.45
N ALA A 179 -8.20 -12.39 6.51
CA ALA A 179 -9.32 -12.16 7.43
C ALA A 179 -8.90 -12.34 8.91
N SER A 180 -8.09 -13.35 9.19
CA SER A 180 -7.59 -13.59 10.55
C SER A 180 -6.59 -12.51 11.00
N ILE A 181 -5.76 -12.02 10.08
CA ILE A 181 -4.83 -10.90 10.30
C ILE A 181 -5.60 -9.62 10.60
N ALA A 182 -6.58 -9.26 9.76
CA ALA A 182 -7.44 -8.09 10.01
C ALA A 182 -8.10 -8.18 11.40
N ARG A 183 -8.65 -9.34 11.77
CA ARG A 183 -9.27 -9.58 13.08
C ARG A 183 -8.28 -9.49 14.25
N ALA A 184 -7.08 -10.02 14.12
CA ALA A 184 -6.07 -9.98 15.18
C ALA A 184 -5.58 -8.55 15.45
N LYS A 185 -5.42 -7.76 14.38
CA LYS A 185 -5.03 -6.35 14.47
C LYS A 185 -6.20 -5.46 14.95
N CYS A 186 -7.45 -5.83 14.67
CA CYS A 186 -8.70 -5.20 15.18
C CYS A 186 -8.96 -5.33 16.68
N GLY A 187 -8.30 -6.25 17.39
CA GLY A 187 -8.73 -6.66 18.74
C GLY A 187 -8.50 -5.62 19.85
N LYS A 188 -7.80 -4.51 19.55
CA LYS A 188 -7.44 -3.49 20.55
C LYS A 188 -8.25 -2.20 20.43
N ASP A 189 -8.45 -1.66 19.22
CA ASP A 189 -9.14 -0.37 19.06
C ASP A 189 -10.59 -0.40 19.55
N LEU A 190 -11.36 -1.44 19.24
CA LEU A 190 -12.73 -1.57 19.74
C LEU A 190 -12.77 -1.83 21.26
N ALA A 191 -11.81 -2.57 21.81
CA ALA A 191 -11.79 -2.89 23.25
C ALA A 191 -11.37 -1.69 24.11
N ASP A 192 -10.46 -0.85 23.61
CA ASP A 192 -9.99 0.34 24.30
C ASP A 192 -10.94 1.53 24.09
N GLU A 193 -11.53 1.68 22.89
CA GLU A 193 -12.60 2.65 22.63
C GLU A 193 -13.88 2.32 23.44
N LEU A 194 -14.26 1.05 23.59
CA LEU A 194 -15.37 0.65 24.48
C LEU A 194 -15.03 0.88 25.95
N ARG A 195 -13.77 0.70 26.38
CA ARG A 195 -13.33 0.97 27.77
C ARG A 195 -13.21 2.47 28.07
N GLU A 196 -12.89 3.29 27.10
CA GLU A 196 -12.80 4.75 27.22
C GLU A 196 -14.20 5.39 27.14
N ARG A 197 -15.07 4.88 26.26
CA ARG A 197 -16.50 5.26 26.21
C ARG A 197 -17.28 4.79 27.45
N ALA A 198 -16.97 3.62 28.02
CA ALA A 198 -17.55 3.18 29.29
C ALA A 198 -17.07 4.01 30.50
N ARG A 199 -15.91 4.68 30.39
CA ARG A 199 -15.38 5.60 31.41
C ARG A 199 -15.88 7.05 31.24
N SER A 200 -16.39 7.41 30.06
CA SER A 200 -16.86 8.76 29.73
C SER A 200 -18.38 8.90 29.56
N ALA A 201 -19.14 7.80 29.54
CA ALA A 201 -20.60 7.85 29.52
C ALA A 201 -21.19 8.04 30.94
N PRO A 202 -22.09 9.03 31.16
CA PRO A 202 -22.82 9.14 32.41
C PRO A 202 -23.80 7.96 32.54
N ALA A 203 -23.88 7.38 33.73
CA ALA A 203 -24.64 6.17 34.03
C ALA A 203 -26.13 6.29 33.64
N GLY A 204 -26.48 5.74 32.47
CA GLY A 204 -27.86 5.53 32.01
C GLY A 204 -28.21 4.05 31.97
N ARG A 205 -29.48 3.72 32.19
CA ARG A 205 -29.97 2.33 32.27
C ARG A 205 -30.40 1.86 30.87
N CYS A 206 -29.90 0.71 30.44
CA CYS A 206 -30.26 0.07 29.17
C CYS A 206 -31.20 -1.12 29.41
N GLU A 207 -32.32 -1.17 28.70
CA GLU A 207 -33.22 -2.33 28.67
C GLU A 207 -33.24 -2.93 27.25
N VAL A 208 -33.18 -4.26 27.17
CA VAL A 208 -33.12 -5.01 25.91
C VAL A 208 -34.28 -6.00 25.88
N LEU A 209 -35.22 -5.78 24.97
CA LEU A 209 -36.33 -6.70 24.71
C LEU A 209 -36.04 -7.50 23.44
N ARG A 210 -36.26 -8.81 23.49
CA ARG A 210 -36.03 -9.73 22.36
C ARG A 210 -37.30 -10.47 22.03
N SER A 211 -37.71 -10.39 20.77
CA SER A 211 -38.91 -11.05 20.27
C SER A 211 -38.60 -11.86 19.01
N PRO A 212 -38.81 -13.18 19.02
CA PRO A 212 -38.59 -14.01 17.84
C PRO A 212 -39.66 -13.74 16.77
N ARG A 213 -39.25 -13.69 15.50
CA ARG A 213 -40.14 -13.51 14.35
C ARG A 213 -40.39 -14.82 13.60
N PRO A 214 -41.54 -14.95 12.90
CA PRO A 214 -41.93 -16.17 12.19
C PRO A 214 -40.94 -16.61 11.11
N GLU A 215 -40.26 -15.67 10.46
CA GLU A 215 -39.22 -15.93 9.45
C GLU A 215 -37.87 -16.42 10.02
N GLY A 216 -37.78 -16.73 11.32
CA GLY A 216 -36.57 -17.30 11.94
C GLY A 216 -35.48 -16.29 12.29
N THR A 217 -35.83 -15.00 12.30
CA THR A 217 -34.97 -13.91 12.79
C THR A 217 -35.46 -13.39 14.14
N GLU A 218 -34.61 -12.73 14.92
CA GLU A 218 -34.98 -12.15 16.21
C GLU A 218 -35.01 -10.61 16.10
N LEU A 219 -36.11 -9.99 16.52
CA LEU A 219 -36.18 -8.54 16.69
C LEU A 219 -35.59 -8.19 18.05
N ILE A 220 -34.47 -7.46 18.05
CA ILE A 220 -33.84 -6.95 19.25
C ILE A 220 -34.14 -5.46 19.34
N GLU A 221 -34.91 -5.07 20.34
CA GLU A 221 -35.28 -3.68 20.60
C GLU A 221 -34.49 -3.20 21.82
N VAL A 222 -33.58 -2.24 21.62
CA VAL A 222 -32.72 -1.70 22.68
C VAL A 222 -33.21 -0.29 22.99
N THR A 223 -33.69 -0.09 24.22
CA THR A 223 -34.12 1.23 24.69
C THR A 223 -33.06 1.77 25.64
N VAL A 224 -32.48 2.91 25.28
CA VAL A 224 -31.50 3.63 26.10
C VAL A 224 -32.17 4.89 26.61
N SER A 225 -32.30 5.01 27.94
CA SER A 225 -32.88 6.20 28.56
C SER A 225 -31.78 7.00 29.25
N ALA A 226 -31.58 8.25 28.83
CA ALA A 226 -30.95 9.26 29.68
C ALA A 226 -31.89 9.57 30.87
N PRO A 227 -31.39 9.97 32.04
CA PRO A 227 -32.23 10.26 33.21
C PRO A 227 -33.24 11.40 33.01
N ASP A 228 -33.19 12.14 31.90
CA ASP A 228 -34.03 13.28 31.55
C ASP A 228 -34.87 13.11 30.26
N GLY A 229 -34.83 11.94 29.62
CA GLY A 229 -35.78 11.58 28.55
C GLY A 229 -35.57 12.21 27.17
N THR A 230 -34.38 12.72 26.84
CA THR A 230 -34.09 13.21 25.47
C THR A 230 -33.31 12.20 24.62
N ALA A 231 -33.69 12.08 23.34
CA ALA A 231 -33.17 11.09 22.40
C ALA A 231 -31.75 11.44 21.91
N GLY A 232 -30.78 10.58 22.20
CA GLY A 232 -29.40 10.69 21.74
C GLY A 232 -29.15 9.91 20.44
N ALA A 233 -28.96 10.67 19.36
CA ALA A 233 -28.30 10.42 18.06
C ALA A 233 -28.01 8.97 17.56
N THR A 234 -28.32 8.76 16.28
CA THR A 234 -27.90 7.62 15.46
C THR A 234 -26.44 7.76 15.03
N TRP A 235 -25.64 6.69 15.19
CA TRP A 235 -24.26 6.64 14.71
C TRP A 235 -23.97 5.32 14.00
N GLN A 236 -23.38 5.40 12.81
CA GLN A 236 -22.73 4.27 12.13
C GLN A 236 -21.24 4.58 12.04
N ALA A 237 -20.41 3.66 12.52
CA ALA A 237 -18.96 3.74 12.36
C ALA A 237 -18.46 2.44 11.72
N GLU A 238 -18.02 2.54 10.46
CA GLU A 238 -17.23 1.51 9.80
C GLU A 238 -15.76 1.78 10.12
N THR A 239 -15.22 1.11 11.13
CA THR A 239 -13.76 1.10 11.31
C THR A 239 -13.15 0.26 10.19
N GLY A 240 -12.09 0.77 9.56
CA GLY A 240 -11.47 0.23 8.34
C GLY A 240 -11.35 -1.29 8.30
N HIS A 241 -10.85 -1.85 9.40
CA HIS A 241 -10.61 -3.28 9.53
C HIS A 241 -11.88 -4.12 9.77
N ALA A 242 -12.93 -3.59 10.42
CA ALA A 242 -14.21 -4.30 10.57
C ALA A 242 -14.92 -4.46 9.21
N ALA A 243 -14.87 -3.41 8.38
CA ALA A 243 -15.38 -3.45 7.01
C ALA A 243 -14.58 -4.43 6.12
N ILE A 244 -13.25 -4.54 6.31
CA ILE A 244 -12.43 -5.55 5.63
C ILE A 244 -12.86 -6.97 5.99
N VAL A 245 -13.12 -7.26 7.27
CA VAL A 245 -13.58 -8.59 7.70
C VAL A 245 -14.94 -8.93 7.10
N ALA A 246 -15.86 -7.96 7.00
CA ALA A 246 -17.14 -8.15 6.32
C ALA A 246 -16.95 -8.44 4.82
N LEU A 247 -16.14 -7.62 4.15
CA LEU A 247 -15.84 -7.76 2.72
C LEU A 247 -15.20 -9.11 2.37
N LEU A 248 -14.23 -9.59 3.17
CA LEU A 248 -13.58 -10.87 2.92
C LEU A 248 -14.54 -12.07 3.09
N ARG A 249 -15.64 -11.92 3.83
CA ARG A 249 -16.69 -12.95 3.94
C ARG A 249 -17.64 -12.99 2.75
N GLU A 250 -17.70 -11.93 1.95
CA GLU A 250 -18.51 -11.86 0.73
C GLU A 250 -17.82 -12.51 -0.47
N HIS A 251 -16.52 -12.80 -0.36
CA HIS A 251 -15.72 -13.44 -1.42
C HIS A 251 -15.13 -14.82 -1.05
N PRO A 252 -15.88 -15.78 -0.46
CA PRO A 252 -15.43 -17.16 -0.30
C PRO A 252 -15.65 -17.86 -1.65
N ARG A 253 -14.61 -18.28 -2.38
CA ARG A 253 -14.87 -18.99 -3.64
C ARG A 253 -15.42 -20.40 -3.39
N ASP A 254 -16.61 -20.62 -3.96
CA ASP A 254 -17.31 -21.90 -4.19
C ASP A 254 -16.40 -22.99 -4.79
#